data_AF-D5AQW6-F1
#
_entry.id   AF-D5AQW6-F1
#
_cell.length_a   1.000
_cell.length_b   1.000
_cell.length_c   1.000
_cell.angle_alpha   90.00
_cell.angle_beta   90.00
_cell.angle_gamma   90.00
#
_symmetry.space_group_name_H-M   'P 1'
#
loop_
_entity.id
_entity.type
_entity.pdbx_description
1 polymer ?
#
loop_
_entity_poly.entity_id
_entity_poly.type
_entity_poly.pdbx_seq_one_letter_code
_entity_poly.pdbx_strand_id
1 'polypeptide(L)'
;MSPISSKPTPVLDGSAAGFRRAAGDLGEAIAVLSGGLPPDQWTRSRLAQALREIQSFLVAEAHEQDGRAAVSEDLLLRAAVASMMTHPVSVAMPVALVTEAGHGR
;
A
#
# COMPACT_ATOMS: atom_id res chain seq x y z
N MET A 1 -14.45 15.17 -28.66
CA MET A 1 -13.75 15.88 -27.57
C MET A 1 -14.41 15.43 -26.27
N SER A 2 -13.76 14.54 -25.51
CA SER A 2 -14.30 14.05 -24.25
C SER A 2 -14.18 15.13 -23.17
N PRO A 3 -15.21 15.41 -22.37
CA PRO A 3 -15.14 16.43 -21.34
C PRO A 3 -14.18 15.96 -20.23
N ILE A 4 -13.09 16.70 -20.03
CA ILE A 4 -12.22 16.52 -18.87
C ILE A 4 -13.02 17.02 -17.66
N SER A 5 -13.55 16.09 -16.87
CA SER A 5 -14.24 16.40 -15.62
C SER A 5 -13.21 16.91 -14.60
N SER A 6 -13.18 18.22 -14.36
CA SER A 6 -12.29 18.91 -13.41
C SER A 6 -12.73 18.80 -11.95
N LYS A 7 -13.64 17.87 -11.62
CA LYS A 7 -14.02 17.64 -10.23
C LYS A 7 -12.81 17.05 -9.50
N PRO A 8 -12.42 17.59 -8.34
CA PRO A 8 -11.34 17.02 -7.55
C PRO A 8 -11.70 15.56 -7.27
N THR A 9 -10.92 14.65 -7.84
CA THR A 9 -11.05 13.23 -7.54
C THR A 9 -10.77 13.08 -6.05
N PRO A 10 -11.69 12.51 -5.25
CA PRO A 10 -11.42 12.27 -3.85
C PRO A 10 -10.13 11.45 -3.74
N VAL A 11 -9.16 11.98 -2.99
CA VAL A 11 -7.92 11.25 -2.71
C VAL A 11 -8.28 10.14 -1.74
N LEU A 12 -8.32 8.91 -2.25
CA LEU A 12 -8.61 7.73 -1.46
C LEU A 12 -7.31 7.23 -0.82
N ASP A 13 -7.38 6.83 0.44
CA ASP A 13 -6.24 6.26 1.15
C ASP A 13 -5.96 4.85 0.60
N GLY A 14 -5.04 4.77 -0.35
CA GLY A 14 -4.53 3.52 -0.93
C GLY A 14 -3.47 2.83 -0.06
N SER A 15 -3.33 3.19 1.22
CA SER A 15 -2.42 2.49 2.12
C SER A 15 -3.01 1.17 2.64
N ALA A 16 -2.15 0.25 3.08
CA ALA A 16 -2.59 -0.99 3.73
C ALA A 16 -3.38 -0.73 5.04
N ALA A 17 -3.15 0.40 5.70
CA ALA A 17 -3.91 0.79 6.88
C ALA A 17 -5.34 1.23 6.51
N GLY A 18 -5.46 2.07 5.47
CA GLY A 18 -6.75 2.45 4.87
C GLY A 18 -7.54 1.23 4.41
N PHE A 19 -6.90 0.30 3.70
CA PHE A 19 -7.53 -0.95 3.27
C PHE A 19 -8.11 -1.77 4.42
N ARG A 20 -7.34 -2.00 5.50
CA ARG A 20 -7.84 -2.78 6.66
C ARG A 20 -9.03 -2.13 7.33
N ARG A 21 -9.00 -0.80 7.44
CA ARG A 21 -10.13 -0.02 7.98
C ARG A 21 -11.37 -0.17 7.09
N ALA A 22 -11.21 0.05 5.79
CA ALA A 22 -12.28 -0.07 4.81
C ALA A 22 -12.86 -1.50 4.76
N ALA A 23 -12.02 -2.54 4.90
CA ALA A 23 -12.46 -3.93 4.99
C ALA A 23 -13.29 -4.19 6.26
N GLY A 24 -12.94 -3.57 7.38
CA GLY A 24 -13.73 -3.59 8.61
C GLY A 24 -15.10 -2.93 8.42
N ASP A 25 -15.13 -1.72 7.84
CA ASP A 25 -16.35 -0.98 7.55
C ASP A 25 -17.28 -1.75 6.59
N LEU A 26 -16.70 -2.45 5.60
CA LEU A 26 -17.43 -3.35 4.70
C LEU A 26 -18.04 -4.53 5.46
N GLY A 27 -17.27 -5.18 6.33
CA GLY A 27 -17.76 -6.30 7.15
C GLY A 27 -18.93 -5.89 8.05
N GLU A 28 -18.83 -4.73 8.68
CA GLU A 28 -19.92 -4.16 9.50
C GLU A 28 -21.17 -3.88 8.65
N ALA A 29 -21.00 -3.28 7.47
CA ALA A 29 -22.11 -3.01 6.56
C ALA A 29 -22.79 -4.30 6.05
N ILE A 30 -22.01 -5.36 5.75
CA ILE A 30 -22.55 -6.67 5.38
C ILE A 30 -23.34 -7.28 6.54
N ALA A 31 -22.85 -7.17 7.77
CA ALA A 31 -23.58 -7.66 8.94
C ALA A 31 -24.93 -6.96 9.11
N VAL A 32 -24.98 -5.63 8.95
CA VAL A 32 -26.22 -4.85 8.97
C VAL A 32 -27.18 -5.30 7.85
N LEU A 33 -26.68 -5.48 6.63
CA LEU A 33 -27.46 -5.95 5.49
C LEU A 33 -28.01 -7.36 5.67
N SER A 34 -27.23 -8.26 6.28
CA SER A 34 -27.62 -9.65 6.54
C SER A 34 -28.80 -9.76 7.52
N GLY A 35 -29.04 -8.73 8.33
CA GLY A 35 -30.20 -8.61 9.21
C GLY A 35 -31.53 -8.35 8.49
N GLY A 36 -31.53 -8.20 7.16
CA GLY A 36 -32.75 -8.01 6.36
C GLY A 36 -33.39 -6.62 6.47
N LEU A 37 -32.76 -5.71 7.21
CA LEU A 37 -33.20 -4.32 7.33
C LEU A 37 -32.51 -3.47 6.25
N PRO A 38 -33.24 -2.56 5.58
CA PRO A 38 -32.64 -1.63 4.65
C PRO A 38 -31.68 -0.70 5.42
N PRO A 39 -30.42 -0.56 4.97
CA PRO A 39 -29.45 0.28 5.64
C PRO A 39 -29.84 1.76 5.49
N ASP A 40 -29.59 2.52 6.54
CA ASP A 40 -29.82 3.95 6.53
C ASP A 40 -28.88 4.66 5.53
N GLN A 41 -29.13 5.95 5.26
CA GLN A 41 -28.36 6.69 4.26
C GLN A 41 -26.87 6.79 4.64
N TRP A 42 -26.57 6.90 5.94
CA TRP A 42 -25.20 6.95 6.43
C TRP A 42 -24.47 5.63 6.16
N THR A 43 -25.05 4.49 6.53
CA THR A 43 -24.43 3.17 6.28
C THR A 43 -24.20 2.93 4.79
N ARG A 44 -25.13 3.33 3.91
CA ARG A 44 -24.96 3.24 2.46
C ARG A 44 -23.80 4.09 1.95
N SER A 45 -23.68 5.32 2.46
CA SER A 45 -22.60 6.23 2.08
C SER A 45 -21.24 5.70 2.54
N ARG A 46 -21.18 5.19 3.78
CA ARG A 46 -19.98 4.56 4.35
C ARG A 46 -19.57 3.31 3.57
N LEU A 47 -20.52 2.44 3.22
CA LEU A 47 -20.28 1.27 2.38
C LEU A 47 -19.73 1.65 1.00
N ALA A 48 -20.34 2.65 0.34
CA ALA A 48 -19.89 3.13 -0.96
C ALA A 48 -18.48 3.76 -0.90
N GLN A 49 -18.09 4.34 0.23
CA GLN A 49 -16.74 4.84 0.46
C GLN A 49 -15.75 3.69 0.68
N ALA A 50 -16.07 2.75 1.57
CA ALA A 50 -15.24 1.58 1.86
C ALA A 50 -14.96 0.74 0.61
N LEU A 51 -15.98 0.51 -0.24
CA LEU A 51 -15.81 -0.20 -1.50
C LEU A 51 -14.85 0.52 -2.46
N ARG A 52 -14.91 1.86 -2.51
CA ARG A 52 -14.00 2.66 -3.34
C ARG A 52 -12.57 2.63 -2.82
N GLU A 53 -12.36 2.72 -1.51
CA GLU A 53 -11.04 2.61 -0.89
C GLU A 53 -10.41 1.23 -1.12
N ILE A 54 -11.19 0.16 -0.93
CA ILE A 54 -10.78 -1.21 -1.24
C ILE A 54 -10.39 -1.35 -2.71
N GLN A 55 -11.24 -0.87 -3.62
CA GLN A 55 -10.95 -0.93 -5.05
C GLN A 55 -9.66 -0.19 -5.40
N SER A 56 -9.46 1.02 -4.87
CA SER A 56 -8.25 1.81 -5.11
C SER A 56 -6.99 1.10 -4.61
N PHE A 57 -7.04 0.51 -3.41
CA PHE A 57 -5.93 -0.29 -2.88
C PHE A 57 -5.62 -1.49 -3.79
N LEU A 58 -6.64 -2.26 -4.19
CA LEU A 58 -6.44 -3.46 -5.01
C LEU A 58 -5.88 -3.15 -6.39
N VAL A 59 -6.28 -2.04 -7.02
CA VAL A 59 -5.72 -1.60 -8.31
C VAL A 59 -4.27 -1.17 -8.16
N ALA A 60 -3.94 -0.44 -7.08
CA ALA A 60 -2.55 -0.06 -6.80
C ALA A 60 -1.66 -1.28 -6.56
N GLU A 61 -2.11 -2.23 -5.74
CA GLU A 61 -1.41 -3.49 -5.51
C GLU A 61 -1.25 -4.31 -6.80
N ALA A 62 -2.28 -4.41 -7.63
CA ALA A 62 -2.17 -5.13 -8.91
C ALA A 62 -1.04 -4.56 -9.78
N HIS A 63 -0.95 -3.23 -9.90
CA HIS A 63 0.14 -2.58 -10.62
C HIS A 63 1.51 -2.83 -9.99
N GLU A 64 1.61 -2.82 -8.66
CA GLU A 64 2.87 -3.17 -7.99
C GLU A 64 3.27 -4.64 -8.21
N GLN A 65 2.31 -5.57 -8.15
CA GLN A 65 2.57 -6.99 -8.38
C GLN A 65 2.99 -7.25 -9.84
N ASP A 66 2.37 -6.57 -10.81
CA ASP A 66 2.79 -6.64 -12.22
C ASP A 66 4.23 -6.14 -12.38
N GLY A 67 4.58 -5.04 -11.71
CA GLY A 67 5.96 -4.55 -11.68
C GLY A 67 6.94 -5.54 -11.04
N ARG A 68 6.55 -6.17 -9.93
CA ARG A 68 7.36 -7.22 -9.27
C ARG A 68 7.52 -8.46 -10.17
N ALA A 69 6.48 -8.87 -10.87
CA ALA A 69 6.51 -10.00 -11.80
C ALA A 69 7.45 -9.71 -12.97
N ALA A 70 7.37 -8.52 -13.57
CA ALA A 70 8.26 -8.10 -14.66
C ALA A 70 9.74 -8.12 -14.26
N VAL A 71 10.06 -7.64 -13.04
CA VAL A 71 11.42 -7.69 -12.46
C VAL A 71 11.86 -9.14 -12.21
N SER A 72 10.95 -10.01 -11.79
CA SER A 72 11.25 -11.43 -11.58
C SER A 72 11.50 -12.17 -12.89
N GLU A 73 10.83 -11.80 -13.98
CA GLU A 73 11.01 -12.43 -15.29
C GLU A 73 12.28 -11.97 -16.03
N ASP A 74 12.91 -10.88 -15.57
CA ASP A 74 14.17 -10.40 -16.13
C ASP A 74 15.35 -11.33 -15.79
N LEU A 75 15.71 -12.17 -16.76
CA LEU A 75 16.83 -13.11 -16.69
C LEU A 75 18.19 -12.41 -16.52
N LEU A 76 18.36 -11.20 -17.06
CA LEU A 76 19.62 -10.45 -16.94
C LEU A 76 19.78 -9.89 -15.54
N LEU A 77 18.69 -9.36 -14.96
CA LEU A 77 18.69 -8.88 -13.59
C LEU A 77 18.92 -10.03 -12.59
N ARG A 78 18.27 -11.19 -12.81
CA ARG A 78 18.51 -12.40 -11.99
C ARG A 78 19.97 -12.87 -12.08
N ALA A 79 20.55 -12.90 -13.27
CA ALA A 79 21.95 -13.26 -13.46
C ALA A 79 22.91 -12.27 -12.78
N ALA A 80 22.61 -10.97 -12.86
CA ALA A 80 23.40 -9.92 -12.21
C ALA A 80 23.34 -10.03 -10.67
N VAL A 81 22.15 -10.26 -10.09
CA VAL A 81 21.98 -10.46 -8.64
C VAL A 81 22.69 -11.73 -8.18
N ALA A 82 22.58 -12.84 -8.93
CA ALA A 82 23.30 -14.07 -8.62
C ALA A 82 24.83 -13.86 -8.66
N SER A 83 25.33 -13.12 -9.64
CA SER A 83 26.75 -12.76 -9.73
C SER A 83 27.20 -11.90 -8.55
N MET A 84 26.38 -10.94 -8.09
CA MET A 84 26.68 -10.13 -6.90
C MET A 84 26.73 -10.96 -5.60
N MET A 85 25.86 -11.96 -5.45
CA MET A 85 25.84 -12.85 -4.28
C MET A 85 27.07 -13.75 -4.19
N THR A 86 27.71 -14.06 -5.32
CA THR A 86 28.97 -14.85 -5.36
C THR A 86 30.22 -14.05 -5.00
N HIS A 87 30.17 -12.72 -5.09
CA HIS A 87 31.29 -11.82 -4.74
C HIS A 87 30.80 -10.79 -3.72
N PRO A 88 30.69 -11.14 -2.43
CA PRO A 88 30.21 -10.21 -1.43
C PRO A 88 31.13 -8.98 -1.38
N VAL A 89 30.55 -7.82 -1.67
CA VAL A 89 31.23 -6.53 -1.50
C VAL A 89 31.37 -6.31 0.00
N SER A 90 32.56 -6.58 0.54
CA SER A 90 32.89 -6.29 1.93
C SER A 90 33.06 -4.78 2.08
N VAL A 91 32.01 -4.09 2.50
CA VAL A 91 32.09 -2.68 2.87
C VAL A 91 32.68 -2.63 4.29
N ALA A 92 34.02 -2.60 4.38
CA ALA A 92 34.70 -2.27 5.63
C ALA A 92 34.48 -0.78 5.93
N MET A 93 33.33 -0.45 6.51
CA MET A 93 33.06 0.91 6.98
C MET A 93 33.68 1.07 8.37
N PRO A 94 34.67 1.96 8.57
CA PRO A 94 35.18 2.22 9.90
C PRO A 94 34.10 2.90 10.73
N VAL A 95 33.48 2.16 11.65
CA VAL A 95 32.58 2.70 12.66
C VAL A 95 33.44 3.48 13.66
N ALA A 96 33.49 4.80 13.52
CA ALA A 96 34.01 5.66 14.58
C ALA A 96 32.98 5.70 15.71
N LEU A 97 33.29 5.07 16.84
CA LEU A 97 32.53 5.22 18.08
C LEU A 97 32.63 6.67 18.53
N VAL A 98 31.53 7.40 18.44
CA VAL A 98 31.42 8.75 19.03
C VAL A 98 31.28 8.57 20.54
N THR A 99 32.38 8.78 21.26
CA THR A 99 32.34 8.87 22.72
C THR A 99 31.68 10.20 23.08
N GLU A 100 30.46 10.17 23.63
CA GLU A 100 29.86 11.34 24.24
C GLU A 100 30.72 11.79 25.43
N ALA A 101 31.52 12.83 25.23
CA ALA A 101 32.19 13.52 26.31
C ALA A 101 31.14 14.32 27.08
N GLY A 102 30.80 13.83 28.27
CA GLY A 102 30.00 14.58 29.23
C GLY A 102 30.59 15.96 29.53
N HIS A 103 29.74 16.96 29.47
CA HIS A 103 29.85 18.22 30.21
C HIS A 103 28.49 18.35 30.92
N GLY A 104 28.39 18.22 32.24
CA GLY A 104 29.22 18.88 33.23
C GLY A 104 28.59 20.24 33.52
N ARG A 105 27.64 20.22 34.46
CA ARG A 105 27.02 21.31 35.26
C ARG A 105 27.19 22.76 34.80
#